data_AF-A0A9R1V6R8-F1
#
_entry.id   AF-A0A9R1V6R8-F1
#
_cell.length_a   1.000
_cell.length_b   1.000
_cell.length_c   1.000
_cell.angle_alpha   90.00
_cell.angle_beta   90.00
_cell.angle_gamma   90.00
#
_symmetry.space_group_name_H-M   'P 1'
#
loop_
_entity.id
_entity.type
_entity.pdbx_description
1 polymer ?
#
loop_
_entity_poly.entity_id
_entity_poly.type
_entity_poly.pdbx_seq_one_letter_code
_entity_poly.pdbx_strand_id
1 'polypeptide(L)'
;MEGPKEIFLKDYKLPDFYFDTVDLSFSLGEEKTIVCAKISVVPRVDGVPAPLVLDGIDLKLISVKINGNELEERDYHLDVRHLILKAPPSGSFILQTVTEVLQKNSSFEGLYKSSGNFCTQCEAEGFRKITYFQDRPDILAKYTCRIEADKSFYPVLLSNGNLIEQGDLEVKILSI
;
A
#
# COMPACT_ATOMS: atom_id res chain seq x y z
N MET A 1 -21.33 4.18 13.41
CA MET A 1 -20.70 4.23 12.08
C MET A 1 -21.32 5.41 11.35
N GLU A 2 -20.51 6.37 10.91
CA GLU A 2 -21.01 7.40 9.97
C GLU A 2 -21.36 6.68 8.66
N GLY A 3 -22.55 6.98 8.12
CA GLY A 3 -22.97 6.45 6.82
C GLY A 3 -22.12 6.99 5.67
N PRO A 4 -22.28 6.43 4.45
CA PRO A 4 -21.60 6.95 3.27
C PRO A 4 -21.93 8.44 3.08
N LYS A 5 -20.89 9.25 2.85
CA LYS A 5 -21.03 10.69 2.57
C LYS A 5 -21.13 10.91 1.06
N GLU A 6 -22.02 11.79 0.64
CA GLU A 6 -22.13 12.18 -0.77
C GLU A 6 -20.85 12.87 -1.23
N ILE A 7 -20.34 12.47 -2.40
CA ILE A 7 -19.17 13.08 -3.05
C ILE A 7 -19.67 13.76 -4.32
N PHE A 8 -19.40 15.06 -4.46
CA PHE A 8 -19.83 15.82 -5.63
C PHE A 8 -18.65 16.15 -6.55
N LEU A 9 -18.87 16.03 -7.86
CA LEU A 9 -17.88 16.40 -8.88
C LEU A 9 -17.35 17.84 -8.73
N LYS A 10 -18.23 18.78 -8.35
CA LYS A 10 -17.88 20.21 -8.14
C LYS A 10 -16.88 20.44 -7.00
N ASP A 11 -16.76 19.49 -6.08
CA ASP A 11 -15.88 19.57 -4.91
C ASP A 11 -14.51 18.92 -5.19
N TYR A 12 -14.27 18.46 -6.43
CA TYR A 12 -12.99 17.95 -6.85
C TYR A 12 -11.87 18.96 -6.58
N LYS A 13 -10.79 18.47 -6.00
CA LYS A 13 -9.55 19.21 -5.79
C LYS A 13 -8.37 18.35 -6.25
N LEU A 14 -7.39 19.02 -6.86
CA LEU A 14 -6.10 18.41 -7.13
C LEU A 14 -5.49 17.88 -5.83
N PRO A 15 -4.80 16.73 -5.86
CA PRO A 15 -4.11 16.21 -4.69
C PRO A 15 -2.98 17.16 -4.30
N ASP A 16 -2.65 17.22 -3.01
CA ASP A 16 -1.52 18.02 -2.53
C ASP A 16 -0.17 17.32 -2.71
N PHE A 17 -0.20 16.01 -2.98
CA PHE A 17 0.97 15.18 -3.25
C PHE A 17 0.72 14.26 -4.45
N TYR A 18 1.75 14.05 -5.26
CA TYR A 18 1.81 13.06 -6.32
C TYR A 18 2.80 11.95 -5.95
N PHE A 19 2.66 10.80 -6.59
CA PHE A 19 3.58 9.67 -6.44
C PHE A 19 4.29 9.40 -7.76
N ASP A 20 5.62 9.50 -7.80
CA ASP A 20 6.37 9.23 -9.04
C ASP A 20 6.60 7.71 -9.23
N THR A 21 7.10 7.05 -8.18
CA THR A 21 7.36 5.61 -8.18
C THR A 21 6.74 4.93 -6.96
N VAL A 22 6.31 3.68 -7.17
CA VAL A 22 5.76 2.80 -6.14
C VAL A 22 6.42 1.44 -6.27
N ASP A 23 7.28 1.11 -5.32
CA ASP A 23 7.90 -0.21 -5.21
C ASP A 23 7.13 -1.04 -4.17
N LEU A 24 6.47 -2.10 -4.64
CA LEU A 24 5.72 -3.03 -3.79
C LEU A 24 6.48 -4.33 -3.62
N SER A 25 6.48 -4.86 -2.40
CA SER A 25 6.89 -6.22 -2.11
C SER A 25 5.79 -6.95 -1.35
N PHE A 26 5.36 -8.08 -1.91
CA PHE A 26 4.37 -8.97 -1.32
C PHE A 26 5.06 -10.24 -0.83
N SER A 27 4.96 -10.52 0.46
CA SER A 27 5.30 -11.84 1.00
C SER A 27 3.98 -12.56 1.30
N LEU A 28 3.54 -13.39 0.36
CA LEU A 28 2.26 -14.08 0.39
C LEU A 28 2.30 -15.23 1.42
N GLY A 29 1.32 -15.26 2.31
CA GLY A 29 1.12 -16.32 3.29
C GLY A 29 -0.35 -16.70 3.39
N GLU A 30 -0.63 -17.95 3.77
CA GLU A 30 -1.98 -18.52 3.81
C GLU A 30 -2.95 -17.73 4.71
N GLU A 31 -2.49 -17.32 5.89
CA GLU A 31 -3.30 -16.58 6.87
C GLU A 31 -3.19 -15.07 6.67
N LYS A 32 -2.00 -14.62 6.30
CA LYS A 32 -1.66 -13.20 6.20
C LYS A 32 -0.59 -12.97 5.15
N THR A 33 -0.68 -11.81 4.49
CA THR A 33 0.34 -11.30 3.58
C THR A 33 0.99 -10.09 4.20
N ILE A 34 2.31 -10.00 4.10
CA ILE A 34 3.04 -8.78 4.43
C ILE A 34 3.26 -7.99 3.14
N VAL A 35 2.83 -6.74 3.15
CA VAL A 35 3.00 -5.80 2.04
C VAL A 35 3.93 -4.69 2.50
N CYS A 36 5.06 -4.54 1.81
CA CYS A 36 5.92 -3.37 1.92
C CYS A 36 5.67 -2.47 0.72
N ALA A 37 5.31 -1.22 0.97
CA ALA A 37 5.21 -0.19 -0.06
C ALA A 37 6.28 0.87 0.19
N LYS A 38 7.07 1.17 -0.83
CA LYS A 38 8.03 2.28 -0.85
C LYS A 38 7.62 3.24 -1.96
N ILE A 39 7.28 4.46 -1.60
CA ILE A 39 6.65 5.44 -2.47
C ILE A 39 7.54 6.67 -2.54
N SER A 40 7.86 7.12 -3.75
CA SER A 40 8.43 8.45 -3.97
C SER A 40 7.32 9.48 -4.00
N VAL A 41 7.26 10.33 -2.97
CA VAL A 41 6.23 11.34 -2.78
C VAL A 41 6.77 12.70 -3.21
N VAL A 42 6.01 13.41 -4.05
CA VAL A 42 6.34 14.73 -4.58
C VAL A 42 5.21 15.70 -4.21
N PRO A 43 5.47 16.79 -3.47
CA PRO A 43 4.44 17.80 -3.22
C PRO A 43 4.01 18.47 -4.52
N ARG A 44 2.71 18.79 -4.65
CA ARG A 44 2.20 19.54 -5.82
C ARG A 44 2.76 20.95 -5.87
N VAL A 45 2.95 21.58 -4.71
CA VAL A 45 3.54 22.91 -4.56
C VAL A 45 4.63 22.84 -3.49
N ASP A 46 5.87 23.02 -3.90
CA ASP A 46 7.02 23.00 -2.98
C ASP A 46 6.86 24.05 -1.87
N GLY A 47 7.17 23.65 -0.63
CA GLY A 47 7.15 24.54 0.52
C GLY A 47 5.77 24.89 1.07
N VAL A 48 4.67 24.44 0.44
CA VAL A 48 3.31 24.62 0.97
C VAL A 48 2.98 23.45 1.89
N PRO A 49 2.78 23.67 3.20
CA PRO A 49 2.46 22.61 4.13
C PRO A 49 1.04 22.09 3.88
N ALA A 50 0.91 20.78 3.72
CA ALA A 50 -0.36 20.06 3.66
C ALA A 50 -0.19 18.69 4.33
N PRO A 51 -1.24 18.15 4.98
CA PRO A 51 -1.19 16.79 5.48
C PRO A 51 -1.20 15.80 4.30
N LEU A 52 -0.39 14.73 4.39
CA LEU A 52 -0.54 13.57 3.50
C LEU A 52 -1.56 12.61 4.12
N VAL A 53 -2.69 12.43 3.45
CA VAL A 53 -3.76 11.52 3.86
C VAL A 53 -3.74 10.31 2.95
N LEU A 54 -3.64 9.12 3.53
CA LEU A 54 -3.60 7.85 2.81
C LEU A 54 -4.78 7.00 3.25
N ASP A 55 -5.56 6.52 2.29
CA ASP A 55 -6.63 5.56 2.50
C ASP A 55 -6.06 4.19 2.89
N GLY A 56 -6.69 3.53 3.86
CA GLY A 56 -6.37 2.16 4.27
C GLY A 56 -7.54 1.52 5.02
N ILE A 57 -7.97 0.33 4.60
CA ILE A 57 -9.13 -0.38 5.19
C ILE A 57 -8.76 -1.84 5.48
N ASP A 58 -9.12 -2.31 6.68
CA ASP A 58 -8.85 -3.69 7.15
C ASP A 58 -7.36 -4.06 7.11
N LEU A 59 -6.52 -3.06 7.36
CA LEU A 59 -5.06 -3.16 7.34
C LEU A 59 -4.50 -3.07 8.76
N LYS A 60 -3.53 -3.93 9.08
CA LYS A 60 -2.71 -3.75 10.27
C LYS A 60 -1.38 -3.08 9.89
N LEU A 61 -1.21 -1.83 10.31
CA LEU A 61 0.04 -1.11 10.14
C LEU A 61 1.14 -1.71 11.04
N ILE A 62 2.28 -2.08 10.46
CA ILE A 62 3.44 -2.61 11.19
C ILE A 62 4.49 -1.51 11.43
N SER A 63 4.80 -0.72 10.40
CA SER A 63 5.79 0.35 10.48
C SER A 63 5.57 1.42 9.41
N VAL A 64 6.08 2.63 9.70
CA VAL A 64 6.09 3.77 8.77
C VAL A 64 7.46 4.43 8.85
N LYS A 65 8.05 4.72 7.69
CA LYS A 65 9.32 5.45 7.61
C LYS A 65 9.23 6.60 6.63
N ILE A 66 9.93 7.69 6.95
CA ILE A 66 10.21 8.78 6.02
C ILE A 66 11.71 8.88 5.84
N ASN A 67 12.17 8.78 4.59
CA ASN A 67 13.59 8.84 4.22
C ASN A 67 14.46 7.85 5.05
N GLY A 68 13.92 6.66 5.31
CA GLY A 68 14.58 5.60 6.09
C GLY A 68 14.47 5.74 7.60
N ASN A 69 13.98 6.88 8.12
CA ASN A 69 13.77 7.09 9.55
C ASN A 69 12.40 6.58 9.97
N GLU A 70 12.35 5.69 10.97
CA GLU A 70 11.11 5.19 11.57
C GLU A 70 10.34 6.32 12.25
N LEU A 71 9.02 6.34 12.04
CA LEU A 71 8.11 7.25 12.73
C LEU A 71 7.52 6.57 13.96
N GLU A 72 7.32 7.34 15.01
CA GLU A 72 6.60 6.90 16.21
C GLU A 72 5.11 7.21 16.08
N GLU A 73 4.27 6.57 16.91
CA GLU A 73 2.81 6.78 16.89
C GLU A 73 2.38 8.25 17.09
N ARG A 74 3.24 9.08 17.68
CA ARG A 74 2.99 10.53 17.85
C ARG A 74 3.18 11.35 16.57
N ASP A 75 3.89 10.81 15.58
CA ASP A 75 4.25 11.52 14.35
C ASP A 75 3.17 11.41 13.26
N TYR A 76 2.23 10.47 13.43
CA TYR A 76 1.11 10.26 12.52
C TYR A 76 -0.21 10.11 13.28
N HIS A 77 -1.32 10.22 12.55
CA HIS A 77 -2.63 9.81 13.06
C HIS A 77 -3.10 8.60 12.27
N LEU A 78 -3.51 7.56 12.98
CA LEU A 78 -4.05 6.35 12.39
C LEU A 78 -5.49 6.18 12.88
N ASP A 79 -6.42 6.08 11.94
CA ASP A 79 -7.81 5.74 12.20
C ASP A 79 -8.21 4.49 11.39
N VAL A 80 -9.49 4.11 11.46
CA VAL A 80 -10.02 2.89 10.82
C VAL A 80 -10.03 2.94 9.28
N ARG A 81 -9.78 4.11 8.68
CA ARG A 81 -9.80 4.37 7.24
C ARG A 81 -8.57 5.10 6.71
N HIS A 82 -7.76 5.71 7.58
CA HIS A 82 -6.66 6.57 7.13
C HIS A 82 -5.39 6.45 7.97
N LEU A 83 -4.26 6.58 7.28
CA LEU A 83 -2.97 6.98 7.84
C LEU A 83 -2.70 8.43 7.42
N ILE A 84 -2.51 9.32 8.40
CA ILE A 84 -2.36 10.76 8.16
C ILE A 84 -1.02 11.24 8.71
N LEU A 85 -0.17 11.75 7.83
CA LEU A 85 1.05 12.49 8.19
C LEU A 85 0.69 13.97 8.23
N LYS A 86 0.65 14.57 9.43
CA LYS A 86 0.16 15.96 9.59
C LYS A 86 1.11 17.02 9.02
N ALA A 87 2.41 16.77 9.13
CA ALA A 87 3.46 17.67 8.69
C ALA A 87 4.58 16.86 8.01
N PRO A 88 4.33 16.27 6.82
CA PRO A 88 5.37 15.59 6.07
C PRO A 88 6.45 16.60 5.62
N PRO A 89 7.63 16.13 5.15
CA PRO A 89 8.64 16.99 4.57
C PRO A 89 8.08 17.92 3.48
N SER A 90 8.57 19.16 3.43
CA SER A 90 8.09 20.20 2.52
C SER A 90 8.55 20.03 1.06
N GLY A 91 9.53 19.15 0.81
CA GLY A 91 10.01 18.75 -0.51
C GLY A 91 9.75 17.26 -0.76
N SER A 92 10.32 16.73 -1.84
CA SER A 92 10.16 15.30 -2.17
C SER A 92 10.77 14.38 -1.11
N PHE A 93 10.15 13.25 -0.84
CA PHE A 93 10.60 12.28 0.15
C PHE A 93 10.22 10.84 -0.23
N ILE A 94 10.86 9.87 0.44
CA ILE A 94 10.50 8.47 0.35
C ILE A 94 9.64 8.10 1.55
N LEU A 95 8.40 7.70 1.31
CA LEU A 95 7.53 7.07 2.29
C LEU A 95 7.71 5.55 2.21
N GLN A 96 7.85 4.88 3.33
CA GLN A 96 7.79 3.41 3.39
C GLN A 96 6.76 2.98 4.42
N THR A 97 5.90 2.04 4.06
CA THR A 97 4.94 1.43 4.98
C THR A 97 5.04 -0.08 4.90
N VAL A 98 5.01 -0.75 6.06
CA VAL A 98 4.84 -2.21 6.13
C VAL A 98 3.47 -2.48 6.72
N THR A 99 2.70 -3.33 6.07
CA THR A 99 1.31 -3.62 6.41
C THR A 99 1.06 -5.12 6.36
N GLU A 100 0.27 -5.61 7.31
CA GLU A 100 -0.24 -6.98 7.34
C GLU A 100 -1.69 -7.00 6.85
N VAL A 101 -1.97 -7.85 5.85
CA VAL A 101 -3.28 -8.05 5.24
C VAL A 101 -3.76 -9.46 5.55
N LEU A 102 -4.91 -9.59 6.22
CA LEU A 102 -5.52 -10.89 6.51
C LEU A 102 -6.14 -11.49 5.25
N GLN A 103 -5.91 -12.79 5.01
CA GLN A 103 -6.39 -13.45 3.79
C GLN A 103 -7.84 -13.92 3.86
N LYS A 104 -8.47 -13.81 5.04
CA LYS A 104 -9.91 -14.04 5.24
C LYS A 104 -10.74 -12.85 4.73
N ASN A 105 -10.59 -12.50 3.46
CA ASN A 105 -11.29 -11.40 2.82
C ASN A 105 -12.48 -11.93 2.00
N SER A 106 -13.71 -11.74 2.52
CA SER A 106 -14.94 -12.14 1.84
C SER A 106 -15.57 -11.04 0.98
N SER A 107 -14.91 -9.88 0.85
CA SER A 107 -15.42 -8.75 0.05
C SER A 107 -15.09 -8.87 -1.43
N PHE A 108 -14.12 -9.72 -1.81
CA PHE A 108 -13.60 -9.85 -3.18
C PHE A 108 -13.01 -8.55 -3.76
N GLU A 109 -12.56 -7.65 -2.89
CA GLU A 109 -11.86 -6.40 -3.22
C GLU A 109 -10.48 -6.38 -2.55
N GLY A 110 -9.50 -5.71 -3.14
CA GLY A 110 -8.11 -5.76 -2.67
C GLY A 110 -7.48 -7.11 -2.94
N LEU A 111 -6.67 -7.62 -2.02
CA LEU A 111 -6.04 -8.94 -2.11
C LEU A 111 -6.92 -10.01 -1.45
N TYR A 112 -7.20 -11.09 -2.17
CA TYR A 112 -8.02 -12.20 -1.68
C TYR A 112 -7.68 -13.53 -2.35
N LYS A 113 -8.21 -14.64 -1.82
CA LYS A 113 -8.08 -15.97 -2.40
C LYS A 113 -9.33 -16.42 -3.14
N SER A 114 -9.16 -16.98 -4.34
CA SER A 114 -10.23 -17.58 -5.14
C SER A 114 -9.74 -18.90 -5.73
N SER A 115 -10.46 -19.99 -5.44
CA SER A 115 -10.10 -21.36 -5.89
C SER A 115 -8.63 -21.72 -5.60
N GLY A 116 -8.15 -21.34 -4.42
CA GLY A 116 -6.76 -21.59 -3.99
C GLY A 116 -5.72 -20.57 -4.47
N ASN A 117 -6.06 -19.68 -5.42
CA ASN A 117 -5.13 -18.69 -5.96
C ASN A 117 -5.26 -17.34 -5.26
N PHE A 118 -4.15 -16.62 -5.08
CA PHE A 118 -4.18 -15.20 -4.77
C PHE A 118 -4.54 -14.40 -6.02
N CYS A 119 -5.45 -13.46 -5.87
CA CYS A 119 -5.85 -12.53 -6.93
C CYS A 119 -6.20 -11.17 -6.32
N THR A 120 -6.26 -10.15 -7.17
CA THR A 120 -6.58 -8.79 -6.75
C THR A 120 -7.71 -8.20 -7.57
N GLN A 121 -8.53 -7.39 -6.93
CA GLN A 121 -9.53 -6.53 -7.57
C GLN A 121 -9.42 -5.14 -6.96
N CYS A 122 -8.86 -4.20 -7.71
CA CYS A 122 -8.56 -2.85 -7.20
C CYS A 122 -9.58 -1.80 -7.63
N GLU A 123 -10.33 -2.01 -8.71
CA GLU A 123 -11.35 -1.03 -9.12
C GLU A 123 -12.62 -1.17 -8.26
N ALA A 124 -13.20 -0.08 -7.76
CA ALA A 124 -12.77 1.32 -7.91
C ALA A 124 -11.78 1.81 -6.83
N GLU A 125 -11.86 1.23 -5.63
CA GLU A 125 -11.14 1.69 -4.42
C GLU A 125 -10.64 0.49 -3.59
N GLY A 126 -10.25 -0.60 -4.26
CA GLY A 126 -9.80 -1.83 -3.63
C GLY A 126 -8.31 -1.81 -3.24
N PHE A 127 -7.51 -0.88 -3.78
CA PHE A 127 -6.08 -0.84 -3.51
C PHE A 127 -5.78 -0.43 -2.06
N ARG A 128 -6.63 0.40 -1.45
CA ARG A 128 -6.57 0.73 0.00
C ARG A 128 -6.81 -0.47 0.94
N LYS A 129 -7.20 -1.65 0.42
CA LYS A 129 -7.25 -2.91 1.17
C LYS A 129 -5.97 -3.74 1.04
N ILE A 130 -4.94 -3.20 0.40
CA ILE A 130 -3.63 -3.84 0.21
C ILE A 130 -2.53 -3.09 0.98
N THR A 131 -2.52 -1.76 0.89
CA THR A 131 -1.58 -0.90 1.61
C THR A 131 -2.15 0.52 1.75
N TYR A 132 -1.55 1.36 2.58
CA TYR A 132 -1.95 2.76 2.72
C TYR A 132 -1.55 3.56 1.48
N PHE A 133 -2.52 4.18 0.80
CA PHE A 133 -2.29 4.84 -0.49
C PHE A 133 -3.24 6.03 -0.72
N GLN A 134 -2.89 6.97 -1.62
CA GLN A 134 -3.87 7.93 -2.16
C GLN A 134 -4.69 7.23 -3.24
N ASP A 135 -5.71 6.46 -2.84
CA ASP A 135 -6.43 5.52 -3.70
C ASP A 135 -7.50 6.22 -4.56
N ARG A 136 -7.00 7.07 -5.47
CA ARG A 136 -7.75 7.90 -6.40
C ARG A 136 -7.10 7.85 -7.80
N PRO A 137 -7.87 7.89 -8.89
CA PRO A 137 -7.38 7.56 -10.23
C PRO A 137 -6.48 8.64 -10.87
N ASP A 138 -6.45 9.85 -10.34
CA ASP A 138 -5.57 10.94 -10.79
C ASP A 138 -4.21 10.96 -10.07
N ILE A 139 -3.92 9.96 -9.24
CA ILE A 139 -2.58 9.63 -8.74
C ILE A 139 -1.99 8.53 -9.63
N LEU A 140 -1.14 8.93 -10.57
CA LEU A 140 -0.46 8.04 -11.50
C LEU A 140 0.98 7.84 -11.07
N ALA A 141 1.44 6.59 -11.00
CA ALA A 141 2.81 6.25 -10.62
C ALA A 141 3.37 5.11 -11.49
N LYS A 142 4.70 5.00 -11.54
CA LYS A 142 5.39 3.82 -12.09
C LYS A 142 5.51 2.76 -11.01
N TYR A 143 5.09 1.54 -11.32
CA TYR A 143 5.10 0.43 -10.36
C TYR A 143 6.25 -0.54 -10.62
N THR A 144 6.94 -0.92 -9.55
CA THR A 144 7.78 -2.12 -9.48
C THR A 144 7.13 -3.07 -8.48
N CYS A 145 6.93 -4.33 -8.85
CA CYS A 145 6.29 -5.30 -7.97
C CYS A 145 7.16 -6.55 -7.80
N ARG A 146 7.49 -6.88 -6.56
CA ARG A 146 8.16 -8.11 -6.16
C ARG A 146 7.16 -8.98 -5.40
N ILE A 147 7.06 -10.25 -5.78
CA ILE A 147 6.16 -11.21 -5.14
C ILE A 147 7.00 -12.39 -4.66
N GLU A 148 6.81 -12.75 -3.40
CA GLU A 148 7.39 -13.92 -2.76
C GLU A 148 6.25 -14.82 -2.28
N ALA A 149 6.35 -16.12 -2.55
CA ALA A 149 5.38 -17.11 -2.11
C ALA A 149 6.03 -18.48 -2.02
N ASP A 150 5.37 -19.42 -1.35
CA ASP A 150 5.79 -20.82 -1.37
C ASP A 150 5.64 -21.40 -2.78
N LYS A 151 6.77 -21.76 -3.41
CA LYS A 151 6.85 -22.25 -4.78
C LYS A 151 6.07 -23.55 -5.01
N SER A 152 5.87 -24.37 -3.97
CA SER A 152 5.11 -25.61 -4.08
C SER A 152 3.61 -25.37 -4.24
N PHE A 153 3.09 -24.32 -3.60
CA PHE A 153 1.68 -23.92 -3.69
C PHE A 153 1.44 -22.90 -4.81
N TYR A 154 2.40 -22.01 -5.05
CA TYR A 154 2.30 -20.85 -5.94
C TYR A 154 3.46 -20.80 -6.95
N PRO A 155 3.52 -21.73 -7.91
CA PRO A 155 4.62 -21.80 -8.88
C PRO A 155 4.59 -20.66 -9.92
N VAL A 156 3.50 -19.91 -10.01
CA VAL A 156 3.30 -18.82 -10.98
C VAL A 156 2.95 -17.55 -10.22
N LEU A 157 3.76 -16.50 -10.41
CA LEU A 157 3.60 -15.20 -9.80
C LEU A 157 3.47 -14.15 -10.90
N LEU A 158 2.37 -13.39 -10.89
CA LEU A 158 2.03 -12.43 -11.93
C LEU A 158 1.72 -11.05 -11.34
N SER A 159 2.12 -10.02 -12.06
CA SER A 159 1.72 -8.63 -11.85
C SER A 159 1.75 -7.90 -13.19
N ASN A 160 1.41 -6.61 -13.18
CA ASN A 160 1.43 -5.78 -14.39
C ASN A 160 2.88 -5.56 -14.88
N GLY A 161 3.04 -5.38 -16.19
CA GLY A 161 4.33 -5.03 -16.81
C GLY A 161 5.13 -6.24 -17.29
N ASN A 162 6.46 -6.11 -17.27
CA ASN A 162 7.40 -7.13 -17.74
C ASN A 162 8.18 -7.72 -16.57
N LEU A 163 8.47 -9.03 -16.64
CA LEU A 163 9.35 -9.71 -15.69
C LEU A 163 10.79 -9.20 -15.86
N ILE A 164 11.36 -8.61 -14.81
CA ILE A 164 12.73 -8.08 -14.82
C ILE A 164 13.70 -8.85 -13.92
N GLU A 165 13.20 -9.61 -12.95
CA GLU A 165 14.01 -10.41 -12.01
C GLU A 165 13.20 -11.61 -11.51
N GLN A 166 13.87 -12.75 -11.29
CA GLN A 166 13.29 -13.95 -10.66
C GLN A 166 14.37 -14.72 -9.90
N GLY A 167 13.99 -15.45 -8.86
CA GLY A 167 14.91 -16.29 -8.10
C GLY A 167 14.21 -17.09 -7.00
N ASP A 168 14.92 -18.07 -6.45
CA ASP A 168 14.50 -18.83 -5.29
C ASP A 168 15.03 -18.18 -4.01
N LEU A 169 14.26 -18.28 -2.92
CA LEU A 169 14.67 -17.80 -1.59
C LEU A 169 15.02 -19.00 -0.70
N GLU A 170 16.08 -18.88 0.09
CA GLU A 170 16.37 -19.87 1.11
C GLU A 170 15.33 -19.79 2.23
N VAL A 171 14.74 -20.93 2.60
CA VAL A 171 13.89 -21.02 3.79
C VAL A 171 14.79 -20.80 5.01
N LYS A 172 14.70 -19.62 5.63
CA LYS A 172 15.28 -19.40 6.95
C LYS A 172 14.48 -20.22 7.95
N ILE A 173 14.91 -21.46 8.20
CA ILE A 173 14.50 -22.21 9.38
C ILE A 173 15.06 -21.42 10.56
N LEU A 174 14.21 -20.63 11.22
CA LEU A 174 14.48 -20.15 12.56
C LEU A 174 14.48 -21.39 13.46
N SER A 175 15.66 -21.99 13.64
CA SER A 175 15.89 -23.03 14.62
C SER A 175 15.60 -22.43 16.00
N ILE A 176 14.60 -22.99 16.68
CA ILE A 176 14.36 -22.80 18.12
C ILE A 176 15.26 -23.77 18.88
#